data_AF-U2Z713-F1
#
_entry.id   AF-U2Z713-F1
#
_cell.length_a   1.000
_cell.length_b   1.000
_cell.length_c   1.000
_cell.angle_alpha   90.00
_cell.angle_beta   90.00
_cell.angle_gamma   90.00
#
_symmetry.space_group_name_H-M   'P 1'
#
loop_
_entity.id
_entity.type
_entity.pdbx_description
1 polymer ?
#
loop_
_entity_poly.entity_id
_entity_poly.type
_entity_poly.pdbx_seq_one_letter_code
_entity_poly.pdbx_strand_id
1 'polypeptide(L)'
;MSKKHNDIFDDVLKGLDDGDAPAEAPEEAAGRAQTRFLKRSTAMSEQVTGGRQEKVLRLVDPASCVMWAGHNRAYDLLTPENCADLIEGMKAQGQQEFPAIVRRLRRRGRGRGRSSR
;
A
#
# COMPACT_ATOMS: atom_id res chain seq x y z
N MET A 1 11.61 5.23 19.08
CA MET A 1 12.66 5.22 18.03
C MET A 1 13.88 4.51 18.60
N SER A 2 14.31 3.41 18.00
CA SER A 2 15.38 2.56 18.55
C SER A 2 16.73 3.28 18.50
N LYS A 3 17.51 3.22 19.59
CA LYS A 3 18.85 3.83 19.70
C LYS A 3 19.79 3.43 18.56
N LYS A 4 19.70 2.15 18.14
CA LYS A 4 20.43 1.60 16.98
C LYS A 4 20.14 2.33 15.67
N HIS A 5 18.96 2.93 15.54
CA HIS A 5 18.59 3.64 14.32
C HIS A 5 19.26 5.01 14.28
N ASN A 6 19.30 5.72 15.42
CA ASN A 6 20.00 7.01 15.52
C ASN A 6 21.50 6.85 15.26
N ASP A 7 22.12 5.81 15.82
CA ASP A 7 23.55 5.56 15.64
C ASP A 7 23.90 5.35 14.14
N ILE A 8 23.01 4.70 13.38
CA ILE A 8 23.17 4.50 11.92
C ILE A 8 22.97 5.81 11.15
N PHE A 9 22.05 6.67 11.58
CA PHE A 9 21.82 7.97 10.92
C PHE A 9 22.97 8.94 11.18
N ASP A 10 23.50 8.99 12.40
CA ASP A 10 24.60 9.86 12.78
C ASP A 10 25.90 9.50 12.04
N ASP A 11 26.17 8.20 11.84
CA ASP A 11 27.31 7.71 11.04
C ASP A 11 27.22 8.15 9.56
N VAL A 12 26.02 8.09 8.97
CA VAL A 12 25.79 8.51 7.58
C VAL A 12 25.88 10.03 7.41
N LEU A 13 25.38 10.78 8.39
CA LEU A 13 25.43 12.25 8.39
C LEU A 13 26.86 12.76 8.54
N LYS A 14 27.69 12.08 9.34
CA LYS A 14 29.09 12.46 9.53
C LYS A 14 29.90 12.35 8.24
N GLY A 15 29.65 11.33 7.42
CA GLY A 15 30.28 11.18 6.09
C GLY A 15 29.84 12.18 5.02
N LEU A 16 28.88 13.07 5.32
CA LEU A 16 28.41 14.13 4.42
C LEU A 16 28.91 15.53 4.82
N ASP A 17 29.30 15.73 6.08
CA ASP A 17 29.79 17.01 6.63
C ASP A 17 31.30 17.20 6.38
N ASP A 18 32.03 16.09 6.19
CA ASP A 18 33.45 16.10 5.83
C ASP A 18 33.62 16.41 4.32
N GLY A 19 33.46 17.68 3.98
CA GLY A 19 34.00 18.23 2.75
C GLY A 19 35.53 18.15 2.75
N ASP A 20 36.08 17.38 1.82
CA ASP A 20 37.49 17.35 1.40
C ASP A 20 38.49 16.56 2.29
N ALA A 21 38.63 15.24 2.04
CA ALA A 21 39.91 14.50 1.88
C ALA A 21 39.67 12.97 1.82
N PRO A 22 40.32 12.23 0.89
CA PRO A 22 40.05 10.80 0.68
C PRO A 22 40.81 9.95 1.70
N ALA A 23 40.12 9.52 2.76
CA ALA A 23 40.57 8.40 3.59
C ALA A 23 39.83 7.14 3.11
N GLU A 24 40.59 6.11 2.75
CA GLU A 24 40.16 4.88 2.10
C GLU A 24 39.06 4.13 2.86
N ALA A 25 37.80 4.50 2.63
CA ALA A 25 36.69 3.59 2.81
C ALA A 25 36.83 2.48 1.75
N PRO A 26 36.64 1.19 2.09
CA PRO A 26 36.71 0.12 1.11
C PRO A 26 35.81 0.48 -0.08
N GLU A 27 36.34 0.44 -1.30
CA GLU A 27 35.67 0.87 -2.53
C GLU A 27 34.28 0.22 -2.69
N GLU A 28 34.13 -0.99 -2.16
CA GLU A 28 32.86 -1.70 -2.05
C GLU A 28 31.79 -1.01 -1.20
N ALA A 29 32.16 -0.31 -0.12
CA ALA A 29 31.24 0.41 0.75
C ALA A 29 30.69 1.66 0.06
N ALA A 30 31.54 2.38 -0.68
CA ALA A 30 31.14 3.50 -1.53
C ALA A 30 30.23 3.05 -2.67
N GLY A 31 30.56 1.94 -3.36
CA GLY A 31 29.69 1.35 -4.38
C GLY A 31 28.34 0.85 -3.84
N ARG A 32 28.32 0.27 -2.63
CA ARG A 32 27.08 -0.11 -1.93
C ARG A 32 26.24 1.09 -1.50
N ALA A 33 26.86 2.20 -1.11
CA ALA A 33 26.15 3.44 -0.81
C ALA A 33 25.53 4.02 -2.09
N GLN A 34 26.31 4.16 -3.16
CA GLN A 34 25.85 4.69 -4.46
C GLN A 34 24.70 3.87 -5.06
N THR A 35 24.79 2.54 -5.02
CA THR A 35 23.71 1.65 -5.49
C THR A 35 22.44 1.73 -4.63
N ARG A 36 22.55 1.98 -3.32
CA ARG A 36 21.40 2.26 -2.43
C ARG A 36 20.76 3.61 -2.71
N PHE A 37 21.55 4.64 -3.02
CA PHE A 37 21.04 5.94 -3.44
C PHE A 37 20.32 5.85 -4.78
N LEU A 38 20.91 5.17 -5.76
CA LEU A 38 20.30 4.97 -7.07
C LEU A 38 19.00 4.16 -6.99
N LYS A 39 18.97 3.08 -6.17
CA LYS A 39 17.72 2.34 -5.90
C LYS A 39 16.63 3.19 -5.25
N ARG A 40 17.01 4.10 -4.35
CA ARG A 40 16.04 5.01 -3.72
C ARG A 40 15.57 6.07 -4.71
N SER A 41 16.43 6.63 -5.55
CA SER A 41 16.04 7.64 -6.54
C SER A 41 15.11 7.07 -7.61
N THR A 42 15.35 5.83 -8.07
CA THR A 42 14.45 5.15 -9.00
C THR A 42 13.10 4.83 -8.35
N ALA A 43 13.09 4.26 -7.14
CA ALA A 43 11.84 3.97 -6.42
C ALA A 43 11.00 5.23 -6.12
N MET A 44 11.65 6.34 -5.77
CA MET A 44 10.98 7.63 -5.58
C MET A 44 10.41 8.18 -6.89
N SER A 45 11.16 8.05 -7.98
CA SER A 45 10.70 8.48 -9.31
C SER A 45 9.49 7.65 -9.77
N GLU A 46 9.46 6.34 -9.52
CA GLU A 46 8.31 5.46 -9.80
C GLU A 46 7.07 5.79 -8.96
N GLN A 47 7.29 6.22 -7.72
CA GLN A 47 6.20 6.63 -6.82
C GLN A 47 5.61 8.00 -7.22
N VAL A 48 6.45 8.96 -7.63
CA VAL A 48 6.02 10.30 -8.06
C VAL A 48 5.36 10.27 -9.45
N THR A 49 5.83 9.41 -10.36
CA THR A 49 5.23 9.23 -11.70
C THR A 49 3.91 8.46 -11.67
N GLY A 50 3.45 8.01 -10.50
CA GLY A 50 2.15 7.34 -10.34
C GLY A 50 2.12 5.90 -10.85
N GLY A 51 3.28 5.32 -11.22
CA GLY A 51 3.39 3.92 -11.64
C GLY A 51 3.14 2.93 -10.51
N ARG A 52 3.31 3.36 -9.25
CA ARG A 52 3.11 2.54 -8.06
C ARG A 52 1.77 2.82 -7.39
N GLN A 53 0.74 2.02 -7.72
CA GLN A 53 -0.51 2.00 -6.97
C GLN A 53 -0.35 1.15 -5.71
N GLU A 54 -0.16 1.79 -4.57
CA GLU A 54 -0.10 1.11 -3.28
C GLU A 54 -1.49 0.55 -2.90
N LYS A 55 -1.59 -0.77 -2.75
CA LYS A 55 -2.81 -1.45 -2.31
C LYS A 55 -3.02 -1.19 -0.82
N VAL A 56 -3.62 -0.06 -0.48
CA VAL A 56 -3.98 0.27 0.90
C VAL A 56 -5.20 -0.56 1.31
N LEU A 57 -4.98 -1.54 2.19
CA LEU A 57 -6.05 -2.28 2.84
C LEU A 57 -6.65 -1.44 3.97
N ARG A 58 -7.98 -1.44 4.09
CA ARG A 58 -8.69 -0.73 5.16
C ARG A 58 -9.66 -1.67 5.85
N LEU A 59 -9.69 -1.59 7.18
CA LEU A 59 -10.76 -2.19 7.97
C LEU A 59 -12.03 -1.37 7.73
N VAL A 60 -13.10 -2.04 7.33
CA VAL A 60 -14.40 -1.46 7.05
C VAL A 60 -15.44 -2.26 7.81
N ASP A 61 -16.42 -1.58 8.37
CA ASP A 61 -17.57 -2.23 8.99
C ASP A 61 -18.41 -2.94 7.92
N PRO A 62 -18.54 -4.29 7.96
CA PRO A 62 -19.31 -5.03 6.97
C PRO A 62 -20.79 -4.63 6.94
N ALA A 63 -21.35 -4.15 8.06
CA ALA A 63 -22.75 -3.71 8.11
C ALA A 63 -23.02 -2.45 7.27
N SER A 64 -21.97 -1.67 6.96
CA SER A 64 -22.05 -0.50 6.10
C SER A 64 -21.96 -0.81 4.60
N CYS A 65 -21.56 -2.04 4.25
CA CYS A 65 -21.32 -2.47 2.88
C CYS A 65 -22.61 -2.98 2.24
N VAL A 66 -22.83 -2.61 0.97
CA VAL A 66 -23.98 -3.05 0.18
C VAL A 66 -23.52 -3.63 -1.16
N MET A 67 -24.25 -4.63 -1.66
CA MET A 67 -23.98 -5.21 -2.98
C MET A 67 -24.18 -4.18 -4.08
N TRP A 68 -23.23 -4.11 -5.02
CA TRP A 68 -23.33 -3.18 -6.13
C TRP A 68 -24.20 -3.75 -7.25
N ALA A 69 -25.30 -3.05 -7.57
CA ALA A 69 -26.23 -3.45 -8.62
C ALA A 69 -25.62 -3.52 -10.04
N GLY A 70 -24.51 -2.82 -10.29
CA GLY A 70 -23.83 -2.84 -11.60
C GLY A 70 -22.83 -3.97 -11.80
N HIS A 71 -22.68 -4.87 -10.82
CA HIS A 71 -21.76 -5.98 -10.93
C HIS A 71 -22.44 -7.18 -11.60
N ASN A 72 -21.79 -7.76 -12.61
CA ASN A 72 -22.28 -8.95 -13.29
C ASN A 72 -22.09 -10.18 -12.40
N ARG A 73 -23.07 -10.47 -11.54
CA ARG A 73 -23.11 -11.64 -10.67
C ARG A 73 -24.48 -12.31 -10.77
N ALA A 74 -24.48 -13.62 -11.01
CA ALA A 74 -25.67 -14.46 -11.02
C ALA A 74 -26.14 -14.72 -9.58
N TYR A 75 -26.96 -13.81 -9.04
CA TYR A 75 -27.43 -13.88 -7.65
C TYR A 75 -28.32 -15.09 -7.36
N ASP A 76 -28.98 -15.62 -8.39
CA ASP A 76 -29.76 -16.84 -8.38
C ASP A 76 -28.95 -18.09 -7.98
N LEU A 77 -27.63 -18.08 -8.23
CA LEU A 77 -26.74 -19.19 -7.87
C LEU A 77 -26.13 -19.07 -6.47
N LEU A 78 -26.29 -17.93 -5.78
CA LEU A 78 -25.77 -17.70 -4.43
C LEU A 78 -26.71 -18.32 -3.37
N THR A 79 -26.89 -19.65 -3.43
CA THR A 79 -27.66 -20.41 -2.43
C THR A 79 -26.74 -20.92 -1.31
N PRO A 80 -27.28 -21.19 -0.11
CA PRO A 80 -26.50 -21.75 1.01
C PRO A 80 -25.82 -23.07 0.65
N GLU A 81 -26.47 -23.90 -0.16
CA GLU A 81 -25.96 -25.21 -0.58
C GLU A 81 -24.76 -25.05 -1.52
N ASN A 82 -24.88 -24.18 -2.52
CA ASN A 82 -23.81 -23.92 -3.48
C ASN A 82 -22.58 -23.25 -2.84
N CYS A 83 -22.81 -22.49 -1.76
CA CYS A 83 -21.77 -21.73 -1.06
C CYS A 83 -21.35 -22.38 0.27
N ALA A 84 -21.75 -23.63 0.54
CA ALA A 84 -21.54 -24.30 1.83
C ALA A 84 -20.04 -24.34 2.22
N ASP A 85 -19.18 -24.78 1.31
CA ASP A 85 -17.73 -24.86 1.54
C ASP A 85 -17.11 -23.49 1.81
N LEU A 86 -17.56 -22.46 1.08
CA LEU A 86 -17.08 -21.09 1.28
C LEU A 86 -17.49 -20.55 2.66
N ILE A 87 -18.74 -20.80 3.06
CA ILE A 87 -19.26 -20.39 4.36
C ILE A 87 -18.50 -21.11 5.48
N GLU A 88 -18.25 -22.41 5.34
CA GLU A 88 -17.53 -23.18 6.34
C GLU A 88 -16.06 -22.75 6.43
N GLY A 89 -15.41 -22.49 5.30
CA GLY A 89 -14.05 -21.93 5.27
C GLY A 89 -13.96 -20.58 5.99
N MET A 90 -14.90 -19.67 5.75
CA MET A 90 -14.97 -18.38 6.43
C MET A 90 -15.19 -18.53 7.94
N LYS A 91 -16.06 -19.46 8.37
CA LYS A 91 -16.30 -19.74 9.79
C LYS A 91 -15.06 -20.32 10.48
N ALA A 92 -14.41 -21.30 9.87
CA ALA A 92 -13.22 -21.94 10.42
C ALA A 92 -12.06 -20.96 10.61
N GLN A 93 -11.91 -20.00 9.69
CA GLN A 93 -10.87 -18.99 9.76
C GLN A 93 -11.20 -17.85 10.73
N GLY A 94 -12.49 -17.60 10.99
CA GLY A 94 -12.97 -16.54 11.89
C GLY A 94 -12.72 -15.11 11.39
N GLN A 95 -12.09 -14.95 10.23
CA GLN A 95 -11.80 -13.68 9.59
C GLN A 95 -11.72 -13.84 8.07
N GLN A 96 -11.83 -12.73 7.35
CA GLN A 96 -11.72 -12.72 5.90
C GLN A 96 -10.24 -12.79 5.47
N GLU A 97 -9.84 -13.89 4.80
CA GLU A 97 -8.48 -14.05 4.27
C GLU A 97 -8.14 -13.02 3.18
N PHE A 98 -9.06 -12.87 2.23
CA PHE A 98 -8.88 -12.01 1.06
C PHE A 98 -9.72 -10.75 1.20
N PRO A 99 -9.11 -9.55 1.26
CA PRO A 99 -9.84 -8.31 1.47
C PRO A 99 -10.86 -8.06 0.36
N ALA A 100 -12.08 -7.68 0.74
CA ALA A 100 -13.11 -7.31 -0.22
C ALA A 100 -12.76 -6.00 -0.95
N ILE A 101 -13.04 -5.97 -2.26
CA ILE A 101 -12.93 -4.74 -3.05
C ILE A 101 -14.18 -3.90 -2.81
N VAL A 102 -14.01 -2.74 -2.19
CA VAL A 102 -15.10 -1.80 -1.89
C VAL A 102 -14.83 -0.44 -2.50
N ARG A 103 -15.91 0.32 -2.73
CA ARG A 103 -15.84 1.73 -3.12
C ARG A 103 -16.78 2.55 -2.23
N ARG A 104 -16.42 3.81 -1.98
CA ARG A 104 -17.32 4.72 -1.26
C ARG A 104 -18.59 4.96 -2.09
N LEU A 105 -19.74 4.68 -1.51
CA LEU A 105 -21.02 5.03 -2.10
C LEU A 105 -21.27 6.53 -1.90
N ARG A 106 -21.42 7.28 -2.99
CA ARG A 106 -21.88 8.67 -2.88
C ARG A 106 -23.36 8.65 -2.54
N ARG A 107 -23.75 9.31 -1.45
CA ARG A 107 -25.16 9.49 -1.10
C ARG A 107 -25.90 10.09 -2.30
N ARG A 108 -26.96 9.43 -2.75
CA ARG A 108 -27.84 9.93 -3.81
C ARG A 108 -28.40 11.28 -3.33
N GLY A 109 -27.83 12.40 -3.79
CA GLY A 109 -28.30 13.74 -3.42
C GLY A 109 -27.27 14.82 -3.02
N ARG A 110 -25.95 14.63 -3.17
CA ARG A 110 -25.00 15.76 -3.12
C ARG A 110 -23.99 15.69 -4.27
N GLY A 111 -24.23 16.49 -5.31
CA GLY A 111 -23.25 16.73 -6.37
C GLY A 111 -23.77 16.73 -7.81
N ARG A 112 -24.80 17.52 -8.13
CA ARG A 112 -24.82 18.25 -9.41
C ARG A 112 -24.35 19.68 -9.15
N GLY A 113 -23.12 19.80 -8.66
CA GLY A 113 -22.36 21.04 -8.81
C GLY A 113 -21.65 20.97 -10.15
N ARG A 114 -22.34 21.33 -11.23
CA ARG A 114 -21.65 21.78 -12.43
C ARG A 114 -20.99 23.11 -12.03
N SER A 115 -19.66 23.12 -12.00
CA SER A 115 -18.88 24.35 -12.00
C SER A 115 -17.69 24.14 -12.93
N SER A 116 -17.72 24.92 -14.03
CA SER A 116 -16.59 25.43 -14.83
C SER A 116 -15.62 24.43 -15.46
N ARG A 117 -15.31 24.46 -16.76
CA ARG A 117 -15.33 25.52 -17.77
C ARG A 117 -15.72 24.95 -19.12
#